data_AF-A0A2E9QXM1-F1
#
_entry.id   AF-A0A2E9QXM1-F1
#
_cell.length_a   1.000
_cell.length_b   1.000
_cell.length_c   1.000
_cell.angle_alpha   90.00
_cell.angle_beta   90.00
_cell.angle_gamma   90.00
#
_symmetry.space_group_name_H-M   'P 1'
#
loop_
_entity.id
_entity.type
_entity.pdbx_description
1 polymer ?
#
loop_
_entity_poly.entity_id
_entity_poly.type
_entity_poly.pdbx_seq_one_letter_code
_entity_poly.pdbx_strand_id
1 'polypeptide(L)'
;MRVELQLQKAKVKFVVVNDVSANSASDQKQLTDRCSFPLLQDRSDVQAWKQHFGGKDDFYIYDSQGKLVHYLPYGGTVDTNLSDQNVYDAIKQMILNVK
;
A
#
# COMPACT_ATOMS: atom_id res chain seq x y z
N MET A 1 1.82 -2.01 11.40
CA MET A 1 3.18 -2.28 10.89
C MET A 1 4.16 -1.12 11.07
N ARG A 2 3.78 0.14 10.80
CA ARG A 2 4.70 1.31 10.87
C ARG A 2 5.56 1.36 12.15
N VAL A 3 4.94 1.22 13.33
CA VAL A 3 5.64 1.26 14.62
C VAL A 3 6.64 0.10 14.75
N GLU A 4 6.24 -1.12 14.36
CA GLU A 4 7.11 -2.29 14.41
C GLU A 4 8.35 -2.12 13.51
N LEU A 5 8.17 -1.63 12.28
CA LEU A 5 9.29 -1.37 11.36
C LEU A 5 10.25 -0.30 11.92
N GLN A 6 9.70 0.74 12.55
CA GLN A 6 10.50 1.78 13.20
C GLN A 6 11.30 1.23 14.39
N LEU A 7 10.72 0.33 15.19
CA LEU A 7 11.43 -0.34 16.30
C LEU A 7 12.58 -1.23 15.78
N GLN A 8 12.43 -1.79 14.57
CA GLN A 8 13.49 -2.51 13.86
C GLN A 8 14.48 -1.57 13.14
N LYS A 9 14.41 -0.26 13.37
CA LYS A 9 15.25 0.79 12.73
C LYS A 9 15.11 0.87 11.20
N ALA A 10 14.06 0.27 10.62
CA ALA A 10 13.77 0.38 9.20
C ALA A 10 13.06 1.72 8.90
N LYS A 11 13.63 2.51 7.97
CA LYS A 11 13.07 3.79 7.53
C LYS A 11 12.14 3.58 6.34
N VAL A 12 10.89 3.24 6.61
CA VAL A 12 9.89 2.93 5.56
C VAL A 12 8.89 4.08 5.42
N LYS A 13 8.63 4.50 4.17
CA LYS A 13 7.55 5.43 3.83
C LYS A 13 6.39 4.64 3.24
N PHE A 14 5.19 4.85 3.80
CA PHE A 14 3.96 4.29 3.26
C PHE A 14 3.28 5.32 2.39
N VAL A 15 2.89 4.91 1.19
CA VAL A 15 2.03 5.69 0.28
C VAL A 15 0.85 4.80 -0.05
N VAL A 16 -0.35 5.30 0.24
CA VAL A 16 -1.61 4.61 -0.08
C VAL A 16 -2.34 5.47 -1.10
N VAL A 17 -2.70 4.89 -2.23
CA VAL A 17 -3.50 5.55 -3.27
C VAL A 17 -4.89 4.95 -3.23
N ASN A 18 -5.89 5.79 -2.97
CA ASN A 18 -7.29 5.41 -3.10
C ASN A 18 -7.77 5.76 -4.51
N ASP A 19 -8.34 4.77 -5.19
CA ASP A 19 -8.85 4.94 -6.55
C ASP A 19 -10.10 5.84 -6.58
N VAL A 20 -10.41 6.36 -7.78
CA VAL A 20 -11.61 7.16 -8.05
C VAL A 20 -12.89 6.31 -8.15
N SER A 21 -12.79 4.98 -8.22
CA SER A 21 -13.92 4.07 -8.46
C SER A 21 -14.88 3.86 -7.29
N ALA A 22 -14.68 4.50 -6.13
CA ALA A 22 -15.66 4.46 -5.05
C ALA A 22 -17.03 5.00 -5.51
N ASN A 23 -18.11 4.46 -4.93
CA ASN A 23 -19.49 4.69 -5.40
C ASN A 23 -19.92 6.16 -5.39
N SER A 24 -19.30 7.01 -4.56
CA SER A 24 -19.58 8.45 -4.49
C SER A 24 -18.41 9.26 -3.94
N ALA A 25 -18.42 10.57 -4.15
CA ALA A 25 -17.48 11.50 -3.52
C ALA A 25 -17.55 11.48 -1.98
N SER A 26 -18.73 11.20 -1.43
CA SER A 26 -18.92 11.00 0.02
C SER A 26 -18.14 9.77 0.50
N ASP A 27 -18.19 8.67 -0.24
CA ASP A 27 -17.48 7.43 0.11
C ASP A 27 -15.96 7.60 0.02
N GLN A 28 -15.47 8.32 -1.01
CA GLN A 28 -14.05 8.71 -1.11
C GLN A 28 -13.62 9.53 0.11
N LYS A 29 -14.46 10.47 0.54
CA LYS A 29 -14.19 11.31 1.71
C LYS A 29 -14.11 10.51 3.00
N GLN A 30 -14.88 9.42 3.16
CA GLN A 30 -14.86 8.61 4.38
C GLN A 30 -13.47 8.06 4.71
N LEU A 31 -12.69 7.62 3.72
CA LEU A 31 -11.34 7.12 3.97
C LEU A 31 -10.41 8.26 4.41
N THR A 32 -10.49 9.40 3.74
CA THR A 32 -9.70 10.59 4.11
C THR A 32 -10.04 11.10 5.51
N ASP A 33 -11.31 11.01 5.92
CA ASP A 33 -11.79 11.47 7.22
C ASP A 33 -11.43 10.52 8.38
N ARG A 34 -11.24 9.23 8.10
CA ARG A 34 -11.09 8.18 9.14
C ARG A 34 -9.66 7.68 9.26
N CYS A 35 -8.87 7.74 8.20
CA CYS A 35 -7.49 7.25 8.21
C CYS A 35 -6.59 8.21 9.00
N SER A 36 -5.78 7.66 9.90
CA SER A 36 -4.75 8.39 10.66
C SER A 36 -3.38 8.38 9.98
N PHE A 37 -3.31 7.87 8.74
CA PHE A 37 -2.11 7.80 7.92
C PHE A 37 -2.32 8.58 6.62
N PRO A 38 -1.23 9.06 5.99
CA PRO A 38 -1.34 9.75 4.70
C PRO A 38 -1.95 8.84 3.64
N LEU A 39 -3.08 9.27 3.07
CA LEU A 39 -3.77 8.64 1.96
C LEU A 39 -3.89 9.66 0.83
N LEU A 40 -3.50 9.24 -0.37
CA LEU A 40 -3.64 10.03 -1.59
C LEU A 40 -4.94 9.62 -2.27
N GLN A 41 -5.91 10.52 -2.30
CA GLN A 41 -7.10 10.34 -3.12
C GLN A 41 -6.73 10.64 -4.57
N ASP A 42 -6.81 9.62 -5.44
CA ASP A 42 -6.59 9.79 -6.87
C ASP A 42 -7.68 10.67 -7.50
N ARG A 43 -7.41 11.21 -8.68
CA ARG A 43 -8.31 12.09 -9.44
C ARG A 43 -8.48 11.55 -10.86
N SER A 44 -9.65 11.78 -11.45
CA SER A 44 -10.00 11.25 -12.77
C SER A 44 -9.15 11.81 -13.91
N ASP A 45 -8.55 12.98 -13.72
CA ASP A 45 -7.63 13.62 -14.67
C ASP A 45 -6.19 13.09 -14.56
N VAL A 46 -5.79 12.56 -13.39
CA VAL A 46 -4.45 12.01 -13.14
C VAL A 46 -4.44 10.50 -13.37
N GLN A 47 -5.35 9.75 -12.74
CA GLN A 47 -5.42 8.28 -12.78
C GLN A 47 -4.10 7.62 -12.36
N ALA A 48 -3.46 8.11 -11.29
CA ALA A 48 -2.20 7.59 -10.78
C ALA A 48 -2.27 6.08 -10.48
N TRP A 49 -3.36 5.62 -9.89
CA TRP A 49 -3.60 4.20 -9.59
C TRP A 49 -3.52 3.34 -10.86
N LYS A 50 -4.18 3.80 -11.94
CA LYS A 50 -4.17 3.13 -13.25
C LYS A 50 -2.81 3.22 -13.94
N GLN A 51 -2.09 4.33 -13.81
CA GLN A 51 -0.74 4.48 -14.37
C GLN A 51 0.27 3.53 -13.74
N HIS A 52 0.05 3.12 -12.49
CA HIS A 52 0.84 2.07 -11.83
C HIS A 52 0.42 0.65 -12.21
N PHE A 53 -0.54 0.49 -13.14
CA PHE A 53 -1.18 -0.78 -13.48
C PHE A 53 -1.76 -1.49 -12.25
N GLY A 54 -2.18 -0.70 -11.25
CA GLY A 54 -2.67 -1.19 -9.97
C GLY A 54 -4.00 -1.88 -10.08
N GLY A 55 -4.10 -3.01 -9.39
CA GLY A 55 -5.30 -3.65 -8.91
C GLY A 55 -5.67 -3.18 -7.50
N LYS A 56 -6.87 -3.57 -7.07
CA LYS A 56 -7.33 -3.34 -5.70
C LYS A 56 -6.46 -4.20 -4.77
N ASP A 57 -6.01 -3.64 -3.65
CA ASP A 57 -5.24 -4.35 -2.61
C ASP A 57 -3.85 -4.86 -3.06
N ASP A 58 -3.28 -4.26 -4.11
CA ASP A 58 -1.91 -4.51 -4.54
C ASP A 58 -0.88 -3.83 -3.63
N PHE A 59 0.27 -4.47 -3.44
CA PHE A 59 1.44 -3.84 -2.82
C PHE A 59 2.60 -3.69 -3.79
N TYR A 60 3.20 -2.50 -3.75
CA TYR A 60 4.43 -2.16 -4.46
C TYR A 60 5.48 -1.81 -3.43
N ILE A 61 6.54 -2.61 -3.35
CA ILE A 61 7.64 -2.40 -2.42
C ILE A 61 8.83 -1.93 -3.25
N TYR A 62 9.30 -0.72 -2.96
CA TYR A 62 10.46 -0.11 -3.59
C TYR A 62 11.63 -0.08 -2.61
N ASP A 63 12.85 -0.18 -3.14
CA ASP A 63 14.06 0.07 -2.37
C ASP A 63 14.33 1.57 -2.15
N SER A 64 15.42 1.88 -1.45
CA SER A 64 15.81 3.26 -1.15
C SER A 64 16.16 4.10 -2.38
N GLN A 65 16.45 3.46 -3.52
CA GLN A 65 16.74 4.10 -4.80
C GLN A 65 15.49 4.24 -5.68
N GLY A 66 14.32 3.82 -5.19
CA GLY A 66 13.06 3.86 -5.94
C GLY A 66 12.91 2.74 -6.96
N LYS A 67 13.73 1.68 -6.89
CA LYS A 67 13.56 0.50 -7.74
C LYS A 67 12.51 -0.42 -7.13
N LEU A 68 11.56 -0.87 -7.94
CA LEU A 68 10.57 -1.87 -7.54
C LEU A 68 11.26 -3.21 -7.26
N VAL A 69 11.17 -3.70 -6.03
CA VAL A 69 11.77 -4.98 -5.60
C VAL A 69 10.73 -6.08 -5.44
N HIS A 70 9.51 -5.72 -5.02
CA HIS A 70 8.39 -6.66 -4.95
C HIS A 70 7.12 -6.00 -5.47
N TYR A 71 6.40 -6.75 -6.30
CA TYR A 71 5.02 -6.46 -6.69
C TYR A 71 4.16 -7.63 -6.23
N LEU A 72 3.19 -7.33 -5.36
CA LEU A 72 2.28 -8.31 -4.77
C LEU A 72 0.86 -7.95 -5.26
N PRO A 73 0.42 -8.53 -6.39
CA PRO A 73 -0.94 -8.30 -6.87
C PRO A 73 -1.95 -9.01 -5.97
N TYR A 74 -3.14 -8.42 -5.81
CA TYR A 74 -4.27 -9.09 -5.19
C TYR A 74 -4.63 -10.37 -5.94
N GLY A 75 -4.88 -11.44 -5.18
CA GLY A 75 -5.09 -12.79 -5.74
C GLY A 75 -3.83 -13.42 -6.35
N GLY A 76 -2.67 -12.81 -6.16
CA GLY A 76 -1.38 -13.36 -6.56
C GLY A 76 -0.93 -14.56 -5.73
N THR A 77 0.28 -15.05 -6.00
CA THR A 77 0.89 -16.17 -5.26
C THR A 77 1.14 -15.83 -3.79
N VAL A 78 1.47 -14.58 -3.50
CA VAL A 78 1.60 -14.05 -2.14
C VAL A 78 0.29 -13.35 -1.80
N ASP A 79 -0.39 -13.82 -0.76
CA ASP A 79 -1.60 -13.19 -0.26
C ASP A 79 -1.28 -11.78 0.28
N THR A 80 -2.23 -10.85 0.13
CA THR A 80 -2.14 -9.46 0.59
C THR A 80 -3.11 -9.14 1.74
N ASN A 81 -3.86 -10.13 2.22
CA ASN A 81 -4.76 -9.99 3.36
C ASN A 81 -4.00 -9.81 4.68
N LEU A 82 -3.75 -8.55 5.06
CA LEU A 82 -3.09 -8.19 6.31
C LEU A 82 -3.89 -8.49 7.59
N SER A 83 -5.13 -9.00 7.48
CA SER A 83 -5.89 -9.50 8.63
C SER A 83 -5.44 -10.89 9.07
N ASP A 84 -4.78 -11.65 8.18
CA ASP A 84 -4.10 -12.89 8.54
C ASP A 84 -2.72 -12.56 9.11
N GLN A 85 -2.45 -13.01 10.34
CA GLN A 85 -1.21 -12.73 11.03
C GLN A 85 0.02 -13.30 10.30
N ASN A 86 -0.10 -14.47 9.65
CA ASN A 86 1.01 -15.07 8.90
C ASN A 86 1.34 -14.23 7.67
N VAL A 87 0.32 -13.73 6.96
CA VAL A 87 0.48 -12.85 5.80
C VAL A 87 1.10 -11.52 6.22
N TYR A 88 0.59 -10.94 7.31
CA TYR A 88 1.13 -9.71 7.90
C TYR A 88 2.61 -9.84 8.24
N ASP A 89 3.00 -10.91 8.93
CA ASP A 89 4.39 -11.15 9.32
C ASP A 89 5.28 -11.44 8.11
N ALA A 90 4.79 -12.18 7.12
CA ALA A 90 5.52 -12.44 5.87
C ALA A 90 5.82 -11.13 5.12
N ILE A 91 4.82 -10.27 4.91
CA ILE A 91 5.00 -8.98 4.23
C ILE A 91 5.93 -8.06 5.03
N LYS A 92 5.80 -8.03 6.37
CA LYS A 92 6.73 -7.29 7.23
C LYS A 92 8.18 -7.74 7.03
N GLN A 93 8.43 -9.05 6.97
CA GLN A 93 9.77 -9.58 6.71
C GLN A 93 10.26 -9.25 5.29
N MET A 94 9.38 -9.29 4.28
CA MET A 94 9.74 -8.85 2.92
C MET A 94 10.25 -7.40 2.93
N ILE A 95 9.54 -6.50 3.61
CA ILE A 95 9.94 -5.09 3.74
C ILE A 95 11.28 -4.95 4.48
N LEU A 96 11.49 -5.69 5.56
CA LEU A 96 12.74 -5.64 6.34
C LEU A 96 13.96 -6.16 5.60
N ASN A 97 13.75 -7.03 4.60
CA ASN A 97 14.81 -7.62 3.79
C ASN A 97 15.16 -6.79 2.54
N VAL A 98 14.45 -5.71 2.26
CA VAL A 98 14.79 -4.77 1.18
C VAL A 98 16.04 -3.98 1.58
N LYS A 99 17.04 -3.96 0.69
CA LYS A 99 18.33 -3.30 0.91
C LYS A 99 18.36 -1.86 0.40
#